data_AF-A0A356PEU7-F1
#
_entry.id   AF-A0A356PEU7-F1
#
_cell.length_a   1.000
_cell.length_b   1.000
_cell.length_c   1.000
_cell.angle_alpha   90.00
_cell.angle_beta   90.00
_cell.angle_gamma   90.00
#
_symmetry.space_group_name_H-M   'P 1'
#
loop_
_entity.id
_entity.type
_entity.pdbx_description
1 polymer ?
#
loop_
_entity_poly.entity_id
_entity_poly.type
_entity_poly.pdbx_seq_one_letter_code
_entity_poly.pdbx_strand_id
1 'polypeptide(L)'
;MTTLLLFVLFTLGLIGGFFSGLLGIGGGIIMVPLLLYVPTLIGLEAISMKTAAAITIVQSMAGSFSGLIVHKKNNFVHSKLIIYMGSGVVLGSLMGSYFSNQIQGEVMLGIFATMALMATVLMFIPSKEDEELPVESLKFNKTLAFIVALLVGLLGGIVGQGGAFILIPLMLYVLKIPTRIALGSSVAITFLSASAGFIGKWGTGQIPFEMALVLVAGALIGAQLGGHLSNRLQTASLRTILSLLITFTALKMWFELSPIVGYLLTLGLVVLLLIFFLSSKTKPKHSQQQTPQDPFL
;
A
#
# COMPACT_ATOMS: atom_id res chain seq x y z
N MET A 1 -3.49 -30.08 1.63
CA MET A 1 -3.47 -28.96 2.60
C MET A 1 -4.21 -29.39 3.86
N THR A 2 -3.69 -29.16 5.07
CA THR A 2 -4.38 -29.56 6.31
C THR A 2 -5.62 -28.69 6.56
N THR A 3 -6.67 -29.25 7.16
CA THR A 3 -7.89 -28.49 7.53
C THR A 3 -7.57 -27.29 8.42
N LEU A 4 -6.56 -27.43 9.28
CA LEU A 4 -6.09 -26.33 10.13
C LEU A 4 -5.50 -25.18 9.30
N LEU A 5 -4.67 -25.47 8.29
CA LEU A 5 -4.10 -24.43 7.42
C LEU A 5 -5.19 -23.71 6.62
N LEU A 6 -6.20 -24.44 6.13
CA LEU A 6 -7.38 -23.84 5.48
C LEU A 6 -8.09 -22.84 6.38
N PHE A 7 -8.37 -23.24 7.63
CA PHE A 7 -9.02 -22.37 8.61
C PHE A 7 -8.18 -21.12 8.89
N VAL A 8 -6.88 -21.28 9.11
CA VAL A 8 -5.94 -20.18 9.35
C VAL A 8 -5.91 -19.22 8.17
N LEU A 9 -5.77 -19.71 6.94
CA LEU A 9 -5.79 -18.87 5.74
C LEU A 9 -7.10 -18.12 5.59
N PHE A 10 -8.24 -18.77 5.88
CA PHE A 10 -9.54 -18.10 5.84
C PHE A 10 -9.62 -16.98 6.89
N THR A 11 -9.20 -17.23 8.13
CA THR A 11 -9.20 -16.25 9.22
C THR A 11 -8.25 -15.08 8.91
N LEU A 12 -7.04 -15.37 8.43
CA LEU A 12 -6.10 -14.35 7.99
C LEU A 12 -6.72 -13.52 6.87
N GLY A 13 -7.32 -14.19 5.88
CA GLY A 13 -8.14 -13.62 4.82
C GLY A 13 -9.13 -12.60 5.34
N LEU A 14 -9.96 -13.01 6.30
CA LEU A 14 -10.96 -12.17 6.95
C LEU A 14 -10.32 -10.93 7.59
N ILE A 15 -9.21 -11.10 8.34
CA ILE A 15 -8.51 -9.98 9.00
C ILE A 15 -7.96 -8.99 7.96
N GLY A 16 -7.20 -9.45 6.97
CA GLY A 16 -6.62 -8.54 5.98
C GLY A 16 -7.66 -7.93 5.05
N GLY A 17 -8.73 -8.66 4.73
CA GLY A 17 -9.92 -8.13 4.06
C GLY A 17 -10.55 -7.01 4.88
N PHE A 18 -10.79 -7.23 6.18
CA PHE A 18 -11.34 -6.24 7.09
C PHE A 18 -10.54 -4.94 7.07
N PHE A 19 -9.21 -5.00 7.21
CA PHE A 19 -8.38 -3.80 7.12
C PHE A 19 -8.32 -3.19 5.71
N SER A 20 -8.39 -4.02 4.66
CA SER A 20 -8.49 -3.55 3.27
C SER A 20 -9.76 -2.73 3.06
N GLY A 21 -10.90 -3.23 3.54
CA GLY A 21 -12.18 -2.54 3.43
C GLY A 21 -12.25 -1.32 4.34
N LEU A 22 -11.69 -1.40 5.54
CA LEU A 22 -11.74 -0.33 6.54
C LEU A 22 -10.92 0.90 6.13
N LEU A 23 -9.75 0.69 5.51
CA LEU A 23 -8.79 1.76 5.21
C LEU A 23 -8.62 2.05 3.73
N GLY A 24 -9.10 1.16 2.85
CA GLY A 24 -8.90 1.29 1.41
C GLY A 24 -7.45 1.04 0.94
N ILE A 25 -6.58 0.48 1.79
CA ILE A 25 -5.14 0.29 1.51
C ILE A 25 -4.77 -1.10 0.97
N GLY A 26 -5.75 -1.94 0.66
CA GLY A 26 -5.52 -3.25 0.04
C GLY A 26 -5.03 -4.37 0.98
N GLY A 27 -5.07 -4.22 2.31
CA GLY A 27 -4.85 -5.29 3.31
C GLY A 27 -3.45 -5.92 3.38
N GLY A 28 -2.65 -5.82 2.32
CA GLY A 28 -1.43 -6.60 2.12
C GLY A 28 -0.31 -6.30 3.13
N ILE A 29 -0.28 -5.09 3.71
CA ILE A 29 0.79 -4.70 4.63
C ILE A 29 0.76 -5.51 5.92
N ILE A 30 -0.44 -5.89 6.35
CA ILE A 30 -0.67 -6.70 7.53
C ILE A 30 -0.57 -8.18 7.15
N MET A 31 -1.07 -8.54 5.97
CA MET A 31 -1.13 -9.94 5.54
C MET A 31 0.22 -10.59 5.36
N VAL A 32 1.21 -9.89 4.78
CA VAL A 32 2.53 -10.49 4.56
C VAL A 32 3.15 -10.97 5.89
N PRO A 33 3.30 -10.12 6.93
CA PRO A 33 3.76 -10.59 8.23
C PRO A 33 2.88 -11.69 8.85
N LEU A 34 1.55 -11.56 8.75
CA LEU A 34 0.66 -12.58 9.31
C LEU A 34 0.84 -13.94 8.63
N LEU A 35 0.99 -13.98 7.31
CA LEU A 35 1.21 -15.22 6.56
C LEU A 35 2.57 -15.84 6.85
N LEU A 36 3.61 -15.03 7.08
CA LEU A 36 4.94 -15.52 7.42
C LEU A 36 5.00 -16.11 8.85
N TYR A 37 4.32 -15.48 9.80
CA TYR A 37 4.52 -15.76 11.22
C TYR A 37 3.37 -16.50 11.91
N VAL A 38 2.12 -16.31 11.52
CA VAL A 38 0.99 -16.97 12.22
C VAL A 38 1.00 -18.49 12.01
N PRO A 39 1.17 -19.03 10.79
CA PRO A 39 1.24 -20.48 10.59
C PRO A 39 2.35 -21.14 11.41
N THR A 40 3.53 -20.53 11.47
CA THR A 40 4.68 -21.09 12.22
C THR A 40 4.46 -21.07 13.72
N LEU A 41 3.78 -20.05 14.27
CA LEU A 41 3.47 -19.96 15.71
C LEU A 41 2.54 -21.08 16.20
N ILE A 42 1.72 -21.65 15.32
CA ILE A 42 0.78 -22.74 15.64
C ILE A 42 1.30 -24.11 15.17
N GLY A 43 2.58 -24.20 14.80
CA GLY A 43 3.23 -25.47 14.40
C GLY A 43 2.94 -25.93 12.98
N LEU A 44 2.43 -25.05 12.09
CA LEU A 44 2.30 -25.34 10.66
C LEU A 44 3.59 -25.00 9.90
N GLU A 45 3.72 -25.56 8.70
CA GLU A 45 4.82 -25.24 7.79
C GLU A 45 4.88 -23.74 7.47
N ALA A 46 6.10 -23.21 7.40
CA ALA A 46 6.34 -21.81 7.09
C ALA A 46 5.93 -21.48 5.66
N ILE A 47 5.09 -20.44 5.51
CA ILE A 47 4.78 -19.88 4.18
C ILE A 47 5.96 -19.03 3.74
N SER A 48 6.53 -19.31 2.57
CA SER A 48 7.64 -18.52 2.03
C SER A 48 7.20 -17.10 1.65
N MET A 49 8.12 -16.13 1.65
CA MET A 49 7.85 -14.76 1.19
C MET A 49 7.31 -14.72 -0.25
N LYS A 50 7.81 -15.60 -1.13
CA LYS A 50 7.29 -15.71 -2.51
C LYS A 50 5.83 -16.14 -2.53
N THR A 51 5.49 -17.17 -1.75
CA THR A 51 4.12 -17.69 -1.63
C THR A 51 3.20 -16.65 -1.02
N ALA A 52 3.62 -16.02 0.09
CA ALA A 52 2.86 -14.98 0.78
C ALA A 52 2.51 -13.85 -0.18
N ALA A 53 3.51 -13.31 -0.90
CA ALA A 53 3.28 -12.29 -1.92
C ALA A 53 2.35 -12.74 -3.06
N ALA A 54 2.45 -14.00 -3.49
CA ALA A 54 1.62 -14.51 -4.57
C ALA A 54 0.15 -14.62 -4.16
N ILE A 55 -0.16 -15.02 -2.92
CA ILE A 55 -1.54 -15.10 -2.45
C ILE A 55 -2.08 -13.73 -2.00
N THR A 56 -1.22 -12.84 -1.49
CA THR A 56 -1.63 -11.48 -1.10
C THR A 56 -2.00 -10.61 -2.29
N ILE A 57 -1.40 -10.78 -3.47
CA ILE A 57 -1.78 -9.96 -4.63
C ILE A 57 -3.22 -10.27 -5.06
N VAL A 58 -3.62 -11.56 -5.00
CA VAL A 58 -4.99 -12.01 -5.29
C VAL A 58 -5.95 -11.50 -4.24
N GLN A 59 -5.58 -11.62 -2.97
CA GLN A 59 -6.35 -11.10 -1.85
C GLN A 59 -6.54 -9.58 -1.94
N SER A 60 -5.49 -8.83 -2.27
CA SER A 60 -5.52 -7.38 -2.42
C SER A 60 -6.43 -6.97 -3.58
N MET A 61 -6.39 -7.70 -4.69
CA MET A 61 -7.30 -7.48 -5.82
C MET A 61 -8.76 -7.67 -5.39
N ALA A 62 -9.08 -8.78 -4.71
CA ALA A 62 -10.43 -9.05 -4.24
C ALA A 62 -10.90 -8.05 -3.17
N GLY A 63 -10.04 -7.74 -2.19
CA GLY A 63 -10.32 -6.82 -1.09
C GLY A 63 -10.52 -5.38 -1.55
N SER A 64 -9.72 -4.91 -2.50
CA SER A 64 -9.87 -3.56 -3.08
C SER A 64 -11.07 -3.46 -4.03
N PHE A 65 -11.40 -4.52 -4.78
CA PHE A 65 -12.64 -4.59 -5.54
C PHE A 65 -13.86 -4.47 -4.63
N SER A 66 -13.88 -5.26 -3.54
CA SER A 66 -14.90 -5.20 -2.50
C SER A 66 -14.99 -3.80 -1.88
N GLY A 67 -13.84 -3.18 -1.59
CA GLY A 67 -13.73 -1.81 -1.09
C GLY A 67 -14.29 -0.76 -2.04
N LEU A 68 -14.06 -0.89 -3.36
CA LEU A 68 -14.62 0.02 -4.37
C LEU A 68 -16.14 0.04 -4.35
N ILE A 69 -16.78 -1.11 -4.13
CA ILE A 69 -18.24 -1.22 -4.05
C ILE A 69 -18.75 -0.45 -2.82
N VAL A 70 -18.11 -0.66 -1.66
CA VAL A 70 -18.53 -0.02 -0.40
C VAL A 70 -18.28 1.50 -0.41
N HIS A 71 -17.18 1.95 -1.02
CA HIS A 71 -16.79 3.36 -1.05
C HIS A 71 -17.27 4.11 -2.30
N LYS A 72 -18.09 3.48 -3.16
CA LYS A 72 -18.57 4.07 -4.42
C LYS A 72 -19.31 5.41 -4.23
N LYS A 73 -19.86 5.66 -3.04
CA LYS A 73 -20.60 6.88 -2.70
C LYS A 73 -19.70 8.04 -2.23
N ASN A 74 -18.37 7.87 -2.18
CA ASN A 74 -17.44 8.92 -1.75
C ASN A 74 -17.13 9.90 -2.89
N ASN A 75 -17.43 11.18 -2.67
CA ASN A 75 -17.21 12.27 -3.63
C ASN A 75 -15.73 12.69 -3.78
N PHE A 76 -14.78 11.97 -3.17
CA PHE A 76 -13.35 12.33 -3.15
C PHE A 76 -12.50 11.58 -4.19
N VAL A 77 -13.12 11.00 -5.20
CA VAL A 77 -12.44 10.25 -6.26
C VAL A 77 -12.02 11.21 -7.38
N HIS A 78 -10.71 11.31 -7.65
CA HIS A 78 -10.20 12.21 -8.68
C HIS A 78 -9.78 11.44 -9.95
N SER A 79 -10.56 11.53 -11.03
CA SER A 79 -10.38 10.73 -12.26
C SER A 79 -9.01 10.92 -12.93
N LYS A 80 -8.51 12.16 -13.08
CA LYS A 80 -7.18 12.37 -13.70
C LYS A 80 -6.06 11.73 -12.87
N LEU A 81 -6.15 11.77 -11.55
CA LEU A 81 -5.18 11.14 -10.67
C LEU A 81 -5.15 9.63 -10.88
N ILE A 82 -6.34 9.01 -10.98
CA ILE A 82 -6.47 7.58 -11.32
C ILE A 82 -5.89 7.28 -12.70
N ILE A 83 -6.09 8.13 -13.70
CA ILE A 83 -5.53 7.88 -15.04
C ILE A 83 -3.99 7.92 -15.01
N TYR A 84 -3.40 8.98 -14.45
CA TYR A 84 -1.94 9.15 -14.45
C TYR A 84 -1.22 8.19 -13.49
N MET A 85 -1.72 8.04 -12.25
CA MET A 85 -1.12 7.10 -11.31
C MET A 85 -1.51 5.65 -11.63
N GLY A 86 -2.76 5.42 -12.04
CA GLY A 86 -3.24 4.08 -12.40
C GLY A 86 -2.48 3.49 -13.58
N SER A 87 -2.22 4.26 -14.64
CA SER A 87 -1.40 3.77 -15.76
C SER A 87 0.03 3.43 -15.32
N GLY A 88 0.67 4.29 -14.51
CA GLY A 88 1.99 4.02 -13.95
C GLY A 88 2.01 2.76 -13.08
N VAL A 89 1.08 2.64 -12.13
CA VAL A 89 1.03 1.51 -11.19
C VAL A 89 0.69 0.20 -11.88
N VAL A 90 -0.16 0.22 -12.93
CA VAL A 90 -0.48 -0.96 -13.73
C VAL A 90 0.76 -1.49 -14.42
N LEU A 91 1.50 -0.63 -15.11
CA LEU A 91 2.74 -1.01 -15.79
C LEU A 91 3.78 -1.52 -14.79
N GLY A 92 4.01 -0.75 -13.71
CA GLY A 92 4.95 -1.12 -12.66
C GLY A 92 4.59 -2.46 -12.03
N SER A 93 3.35 -2.62 -11.57
CA SER A 93 2.89 -3.83 -10.87
C SER A 93 2.92 -5.07 -11.75
N LEU A 94 2.55 -4.95 -13.03
CA LEU A 94 2.68 -6.04 -13.99
C LEU A 94 4.14 -6.46 -14.14
N MET A 95 5.05 -5.51 -14.41
CA MET A 95 6.48 -5.79 -14.56
C MET A 95 7.09 -6.39 -13.29
N GLY A 96 6.85 -5.75 -12.14
CA GLY A 96 7.37 -6.21 -10.85
C GLY A 96 6.87 -7.61 -10.50
N SER A 97 5.58 -7.88 -10.75
CA SER A 97 5.00 -9.20 -10.52
C SER A 97 5.55 -10.26 -11.47
N TYR A 98 5.72 -9.92 -12.75
CA TYR A 98 6.29 -10.83 -13.75
C TYR A 98 7.74 -11.22 -13.40
N PHE A 99 8.60 -10.23 -13.10
CA PHE A 99 10.01 -10.49 -12.77
C PHE A 99 10.24 -11.02 -11.35
N SER A 100 9.22 -11.00 -10.48
CA SER A 100 9.37 -11.46 -9.10
C SER A 100 9.69 -12.96 -8.94
N ASN A 101 9.42 -13.79 -9.94
CA ASN A 101 9.79 -15.20 -9.91
C ASN A 101 11.32 -15.41 -9.83
N GLN A 102 12.10 -14.51 -10.44
CA GLN A 102 13.57 -14.52 -10.48
C GLN A 102 14.20 -13.91 -9.22
N ILE A 103 13.45 -13.12 -8.46
CA ILE A 103 13.96 -12.46 -7.25
C ILE A 103 14.03 -13.48 -6.11
N GLN A 104 15.10 -13.49 -5.33
CA GLN A 104 15.22 -14.37 -4.17
C GLN A 104 14.28 -13.95 -3.04
N GLY A 105 13.77 -14.92 -2.27
CA GLY A 105 12.79 -14.66 -1.21
C GLY A 105 13.28 -13.67 -0.15
N GLU A 106 14.57 -13.72 0.19
CA GLU A 106 15.21 -12.81 1.14
C GLU A 106 15.28 -11.37 0.61
N VAL A 107 15.66 -11.18 -0.66
CA VAL A 107 15.66 -9.84 -1.29
C VAL A 107 14.25 -9.26 -1.29
N MET A 108 13.25 -10.10 -1.55
CA MET A 108 11.85 -9.70 -1.55
C MET A 108 11.35 -9.32 -0.14
N LEU A 109 11.78 -10.06 0.89
CA LEU A 109 11.55 -9.75 2.29
C LEU A 109 12.15 -8.38 2.63
N GLY A 110 13.38 -8.12 2.18
CA GLY A 110 14.08 -6.86 2.39
C GLY A 110 13.42 -5.67 1.68
N ILE A 111 12.97 -5.85 0.44
CA ILE A 111 12.18 -4.81 -0.27
C ILE A 111 10.91 -4.50 0.52
N PHE A 112 10.19 -5.53 0.98
CA PHE A 112 8.97 -5.32 1.77
C PHE A 112 9.27 -4.58 3.08
N ALA A 113 10.28 -5.02 3.84
CA ALA A 113 10.67 -4.41 5.10
C ALA A 113 11.08 -2.93 4.90
N THR A 114 11.81 -2.63 3.83
CA THR A 114 12.20 -1.25 3.45
C THR A 114 10.97 -0.39 3.18
N MET A 115 10.03 -0.90 2.38
CA MET A 115 8.77 -0.19 2.10
C MET A 115 7.94 0.00 3.37
N ALA A 116 7.84 -1.02 4.22
CA ALA A 116 7.11 -0.99 5.48
C ALA A 116 7.69 0.04 6.47
N LEU A 117 9.01 0.10 6.62
CA LEU A 117 9.70 1.12 7.42
C LEU A 117 9.48 2.53 6.86
N MET A 118 9.62 2.70 5.53
CA MET A 118 9.38 4.00 4.91
C MET A 118 7.92 4.46 5.09
N ALA A 119 6.95 3.58 4.88
CA ALA A 119 5.54 3.88 5.11
C ALA A 119 5.27 4.24 6.58
N THR A 120 5.90 3.52 7.51
CA THR A 120 5.83 3.80 8.95
C THR A 120 6.31 5.21 9.27
N VAL A 121 7.50 5.59 8.81
CA VAL A 121 8.07 6.93 9.02
C VAL A 121 7.12 8.00 8.47
N LEU A 122 6.63 7.83 7.24
CA LEU A 122 5.70 8.78 6.62
C LEU A 122 4.33 8.82 7.32
N MET A 123 3.90 7.73 7.95
CA MET A 123 2.67 7.69 8.74
C MET A 123 2.79 8.38 10.11
N PHE A 124 3.99 8.47 10.70
CA PHE A 124 4.20 9.23 11.94
C PHE A 124 4.33 10.73 11.72
N ILE A 125 4.67 11.17 10.51
CA ILE A 125 4.63 12.58 10.15
C ILE A 125 3.15 13.01 10.09
N PRO A 126 2.75 14.11 10.76
CA PRO A 126 1.43 14.68 10.56
C PRO A 126 1.34 15.27 9.15
N SER A 127 0.39 14.79 8.35
CA SER A 127 0.00 15.52 7.14
C SER A 127 -0.70 16.80 7.58
N LYS A 128 -0.37 17.94 6.98
CA LYS A 128 -1.21 19.13 7.16
C LYS A 128 -2.60 18.77 6.64
N GLU A 129 -3.63 19.05 7.42
CA GLU A 129 -4.99 19.14 6.89
C GLU A 129 -4.99 20.36 5.97
N ASP A 130 -4.81 20.12 4.68
CA ASP A 130 -4.95 21.18 3.69
C ASP A 130 -6.41 21.66 3.70
N GLU A 131 -6.60 22.97 3.54
CA GLU A 131 -7.90 23.61 3.32
C GLU A 131 -8.73 22.78 2.33
N GLU A 132 -10.06 22.71 2.54
CA GLU A 132 -10.97 21.92 1.71
C GLU A 132 -10.94 22.40 0.24
N LEU A 133 -9.98 21.90 -0.54
CA LEU A 133 -9.86 22.17 -1.95
C LEU A 133 -10.92 21.37 -2.70
N PRO A 134 -11.74 22.00 -3.57
CA PRO A 134 -12.67 21.29 -4.45
C PRO A 134 -11.93 20.25 -5.28
N VAL A 135 -12.49 19.04 -5.39
CA VAL A 135 -11.83 17.90 -6.06
C VAL A 135 -11.44 18.23 -7.50
N GLU A 136 -12.27 18.96 -8.26
CA GLU A 136 -11.93 19.34 -9.65
C GLU A 136 -10.76 20.33 -9.77
N SER A 137 -10.44 21.08 -8.71
CA SER A 137 -9.42 22.14 -8.74
C SER A 137 -8.00 21.65 -8.44
N LEU A 138 -7.82 20.36 -8.16
CA LEU A 138 -6.54 19.78 -7.78
C LEU A 138 -5.51 19.91 -8.91
N LYS A 139 -4.42 20.64 -8.63
CA LYS A 139 -3.23 20.70 -9.49
C LYS A 139 -2.14 19.81 -8.91
N PHE A 140 -1.60 18.92 -9.73
CA PHE A 140 -0.49 18.06 -9.37
C PHE A 140 0.43 17.83 -10.59
N ASN A 141 1.69 17.47 -10.33
CA ASN A 141 2.62 17.14 -11.39
C ASN A 141 2.30 15.72 -11.92
N LYS A 142 1.72 15.67 -13.12
CA LYS A 142 1.27 14.44 -13.79
C LYS A 142 2.42 13.46 -14.07
N THR A 143 3.56 13.97 -14.52
CA THR A 143 4.75 13.16 -14.83
C THR A 143 5.32 12.56 -13.55
N LEU A 144 5.43 13.36 -12.49
CA LEU A 144 5.87 12.89 -11.19
C LEU A 144 4.90 11.84 -10.63
N ALA A 145 3.59 12.06 -10.75
CA ALA A 145 2.57 11.11 -10.31
C ALA A 145 2.69 9.75 -11.03
N PHE A 146 2.90 9.77 -12.35
CA PHE A 146 3.13 8.56 -13.14
C PHE A 146 4.41 7.83 -12.70
N ILE A 147 5.55 8.53 -12.58
CA ILE A 147 6.84 7.93 -12.21
C ILE A 147 6.78 7.32 -10.81
N VAL A 148 6.24 8.07 -9.85
CA VAL A 148 6.06 7.58 -8.47
C VAL A 148 5.18 6.34 -8.46
N ALA A 149 4.04 6.37 -9.15
CA ALA A 149 3.15 5.22 -9.23
C ALA A 149 3.78 4.02 -9.93
N LEU A 150 4.61 4.23 -10.96
CA LEU A 150 5.35 3.17 -11.64
C LEU A 150 6.34 2.48 -10.71
N LEU A 151 7.16 3.25 -9.98
CA LEU A 151 8.13 2.69 -9.03
C LEU A 151 7.43 1.95 -7.88
N VAL A 152 6.38 2.55 -7.34
CA VAL A 152 5.56 1.94 -6.28
C VAL A 152 4.87 0.67 -6.76
N GLY A 153 4.33 0.68 -7.98
CA GLY A 153 3.75 -0.48 -8.63
C GLY A 153 4.79 -1.57 -8.81
N LEU A 154 5.99 -1.25 -9.30
CA LEU A 154 7.06 -2.21 -9.51
C LEU A 154 7.49 -2.90 -8.23
N LEU A 155 7.83 -2.13 -7.19
CA LEU A 155 8.19 -2.71 -5.89
C LEU A 155 6.99 -3.45 -5.26
N GLY A 156 5.79 -2.89 -5.40
CA GLY A 156 4.53 -3.45 -4.92
C GLY A 156 4.14 -4.78 -5.58
N GLY A 157 4.40 -4.94 -6.87
CA GLY A 157 4.19 -6.17 -7.61
C GLY A 157 5.20 -7.25 -7.23
N ILE A 158 6.46 -6.85 -7.00
CA ILE A 158 7.49 -7.75 -6.48
C ILE A 158 7.05 -8.38 -5.17
N VAL A 159 6.68 -7.54 -4.19
CA VAL A 159 6.30 -8.00 -2.84
C VAL A 159 4.85 -8.47 -2.72
N GLY A 160 4.06 -8.43 -3.81
CA GLY A 160 2.71 -8.99 -3.83
C GLY A 160 1.64 -8.16 -3.14
N GLN A 161 1.83 -6.85 -3.01
CA GLN A 161 0.88 -5.94 -2.39
C GLN A 161 0.24 -4.94 -3.36
N GLY A 162 0.76 -4.81 -4.59
CA GLY A 162 0.27 -3.82 -5.55
C GLY A 162 0.52 -2.37 -5.09
N GLY A 163 1.54 -2.14 -4.26
CA GLY A 163 2.05 -0.81 -3.91
C GLY A 163 1.12 0.07 -3.04
N ALA A 164 -0.05 -0.45 -2.69
CA ALA A 164 -1.18 0.30 -2.14
C ALA A 164 -0.89 1.06 -0.84
N PHE A 165 -0.12 0.46 0.07
CA PHE A 165 0.10 1.05 1.40
C PHE A 165 1.04 2.24 1.42
N ILE A 166 2.02 2.27 0.51
CA ILE A 166 2.98 3.37 0.43
C ILE A 166 2.50 4.46 -0.53
N LEU A 167 1.50 4.13 -1.37
CA LEU A 167 0.89 5.05 -2.31
C LEU A 167 0.28 6.27 -1.62
N ILE A 168 -0.48 6.07 -0.53
CA ILE A 168 -1.10 7.17 0.23
C ILE A 168 -0.06 8.15 0.77
N PRO A 169 0.95 7.72 1.57
CA PRO A 169 1.93 8.67 2.08
C PRO A 169 2.70 9.37 0.94
N LEU A 170 2.98 8.71 -0.18
CA LEU A 170 3.60 9.37 -1.33
C LEU A 170 2.67 10.40 -1.99
N MET A 171 1.36 10.14 -2.08
CA MET A 171 0.39 11.14 -2.53
C MET A 171 0.36 12.37 -1.62
N LEU A 172 0.37 12.16 -0.30
CA LEU A 172 0.35 13.24 0.70
C LEU A 172 1.63 14.08 0.65
N TYR A 173 2.80 13.44 0.70
CA TYR A 173 4.06 14.16 0.93
C TYR A 173 4.82 14.52 -0.33
N VAL A 174 4.78 13.67 -1.36
CA VAL A 174 5.51 13.90 -2.61
C VAL A 174 4.64 14.66 -3.59
N LEU A 175 3.39 14.24 -3.77
CA LEU A 175 2.46 14.87 -4.72
C LEU A 175 1.62 16.00 -4.09
N LYS A 176 1.64 16.15 -2.76
CA LYS A 176 0.89 17.17 -2.01
C LYS A 176 -0.61 17.13 -2.31
N ILE A 177 -1.14 15.92 -2.36
CA ILE A 177 -2.56 15.68 -2.62
C ILE A 177 -3.29 15.68 -1.28
N PRO A 178 -4.42 16.40 -1.16
CA PRO A 178 -5.21 16.43 0.06
C PRO A 178 -5.63 15.03 0.51
N THR A 179 -5.62 14.78 1.82
CA THR A 179 -5.86 13.47 2.41
C THR A 179 -7.15 12.81 1.94
N ARG A 180 -8.24 13.56 1.84
CA ARG A 180 -9.53 13.01 1.39
C ARG A 180 -9.46 12.50 -0.05
N ILE A 181 -8.81 13.25 -0.95
CA ILE A 181 -8.65 12.87 -2.37
C ILE A 181 -7.69 11.68 -2.50
N ALA A 182 -6.60 11.67 -1.73
CA ALA A 182 -5.64 10.58 -1.70
C ALA A 182 -6.30 9.26 -1.26
N LEU A 183 -7.06 9.26 -0.17
CA LEU A 183 -7.80 8.10 0.33
C LEU A 183 -8.91 7.65 -0.64
N GLY A 184 -9.66 8.59 -1.23
CA GLY A 184 -10.71 8.28 -2.20
C GLY A 184 -10.16 7.64 -3.47
N SER A 185 -9.05 8.17 -4.00
CA SER A 185 -8.45 7.70 -5.25
C SER A 185 -7.58 6.45 -5.06
N SER A 186 -7.02 6.22 -3.87
CA SER A 186 -6.12 5.08 -3.59
C SER A 186 -6.79 3.73 -3.78
N VAL A 187 -8.09 3.59 -3.45
CA VAL A 187 -8.81 2.31 -3.58
C VAL A 187 -8.84 1.86 -5.03
N ALA A 188 -9.15 2.78 -5.95
CA ALA A 188 -9.18 2.51 -7.39
C ALA A 188 -7.78 2.21 -7.93
N ILE A 189 -6.78 3.01 -7.56
CA ILE A 189 -5.39 2.79 -8.00
C ILE A 189 -4.86 1.45 -7.47
N THR A 190 -5.21 1.09 -6.23
CA THR A 190 -4.85 -0.20 -5.61
C THR A 190 -5.48 -1.36 -6.36
N PHE A 191 -6.77 -1.27 -6.70
CA PHE A 191 -7.46 -2.30 -7.46
C PHE A 191 -6.81 -2.50 -8.84
N LEU A 192 -6.50 -1.42 -9.55
CA LEU A 192 -5.79 -1.46 -10.83
C LEU A 192 -4.40 -2.12 -10.68
N SER A 193 -3.64 -1.72 -9.66
CA SER A 193 -2.33 -2.30 -9.39
C SER A 193 -2.39 -3.79 -9.07
N ALA A 194 -3.30 -4.18 -8.18
CA ALA A 194 -3.43 -5.57 -7.74
C ALA A 194 -3.93 -6.46 -8.87
N SER A 195 -4.81 -5.95 -9.74
CA SER A 195 -5.25 -6.64 -10.96
C SER A 195 -4.09 -6.87 -11.93
N ALA A 196 -3.29 -5.84 -12.20
CA ALA A 196 -2.11 -5.97 -13.04
C ALA A 196 -1.06 -6.92 -12.43
N GLY A 197 -0.87 -6.87 -11.12
CA GLY A 197 0.05 -7.75 -10.41
C GLY A 197 -0.40 -9.21 -10.37
N PHE A 198 -1.72 -9.43 -10.21
CA PHE A 198 -2.33 -10.74 -10.37
C PHE A 198 -2.04 -11.33 -11.74
N ILE A 199 -2.25 -10.55 -12.82
CA ILE A 199 -1.93 -11.00 -14.18
C ILE A 199 -0.46 -11.38 -14.31
N GLY A 200 0.47 -10.57 -13.78
CA GLY A 200 1.90 -10.85 -13.84
C GLY A 200 2.33 -12.12 -13.08
N LYS A 201 1.81 -12.33 -11.86
CA LYS A 201 2.11 -13.52 -11.05
C LYS A 201 1.39 -14.77 -11.58
N TRP A 202 0.18 -14.62 -12.13
CA TRP A 202 -0.54 -15.71 -12.77
C TRP A 202 0.17 -16.17 -14.05
N GLY A 203 0.56 -15.24 -14.91
CA GLY A 203 1.26 -15.53 -16.16
C GLY A 203 2.63 -16.20 -15.98
N THR A 204 3.19 -16.15 -14.76
CA THR A 204 4.46 -16.81 -14.40
C THR A 204 4.27 -18.02 -13.48
N GLY A 205 3.04 -18.46 -13.24
CA GLY A 205 2.73 -19.67 -12.46
C GLY A 205 3.03 -19.58 -10.97
N GLN A 206 3.16 -18.36 -10.40
CA GLN A 206 3.56 -18.17 -9.00
C GLN A 206 2.43 -18.42 -7.99
N ILE A 207 1.17 -18.45 -8.43
CA ILE A 207 0.00 -18.39 -7.55
C ILE A 207 -0.49 -19.81 -7.21
N PRO A 208 -0.36 -20.26 -5.95
CA PRO A 208 -1.05 -21.46 -5.50
C PRO A 208 -2.54 -21.14 -5.29
N PHE A 209 -3.35 -21.43 -6.30
CA PHE A 209 -4.77 -21.07 -6.31
C PHE A 209 -5.56 -21.65 -5.13
N GLU A 210 -5.19 -22.83 -4.62
CA GLU A 210 -5.82 -23.42 -3.43
C GLU A 210 -5.73 -22.50 -2.21
N MET A 211 -4.53 -21.99 -1.91
CA MET A 211 -4.32 -21.05 -0.79
C MET A 211 -4.95 -19.69 -1.08
N ALA A 212 -4.81 -19.20 -2.31
CA ALA A 212 -5.31 -17.89 -2.71
C ALA A 212 -6.85 -17.81 -2.62
N LEU A 213 -7.57 -18.83 -3.08
CA LEU A 213 -9.04 -18.83 -3.06
C LEU A 213 -9.60 -18.81 -1.65
N VAL A 214 -8.99 -19.55 -0.73
CA VAL A 214 -9.40 -19.61 0.68
C VAL A 214 -9.15 -18.27 1.36
N LEU A 215 -8.00 -17.67 1.11
CA LEU A 215 -7.64 -16.34 1.59
C LEU A 215 -8.61 -15.27 1.04
N VAL A 216 -8.95 -15.35 -0.24
CA VAL A 216 -9.90 -14.44 -0.91
C VAL A 216 -11.31 -14.58 -0.35
N ALA A 217 -11.78 -15.80 -0.08
CA ALA A 217 -13.10 -16.05 0.50
C ALA A 217 -13.25 -15.33 1.85
N GLY A 218 -12.25 -15.44 2.72
CA GLY A 218 -12.21 -14.67 3.97
C GLY A 218 -12.13 -13.17 3.70
N ALA A 219 -11.28 -12.75 2.76
CA ALA A 219 -11.04 -11.33 2.50
C ALA A 219 -12.24 -10.58 1.94
N LEU A 220 -13.07 -11.21 1.11
CA LEU A 220 -14.30 -10.61 0.60
C LEU A 220 -15.28 -10.30 1.73
N ILE A 221 -15.48 -11.26 2.64
CA ILE A 221 -16.34 -11.10 3.83
C ILE A 221 -15.77 -10.01 4.75
N GLY A 222 -14.47 -10.12 5.06
CA GLY A 222 -13.77 -9.14 5.88
C GLY A 222 -13.89 -7.72 5.31
N ALA A 223 -13.64 -7.53 4.01
CA ALA A 223 -13.67 -6.21 3.38
C ALA A 223 -15.04 -5.55 3.42
N GLN A 224 -16.13 -6.33 3.31
CA GLN A 224 -17.47 -5.81 3.49
C GLN A 224 -17.69 -5.33 4.94
N LEU A 225 -17.31 -6.15 5.94
CA LEU A 225 -17.44 -5.79 7.36
C LEU A 225 -16.61 -4.54 7.70
N GLY A 226 -15.36 -4.48 7.25
CA GLY A 226 -14.46 -3.37 7.49
C GLY A 226 -14.92 -2.08 6.82
N GLY A 227 -15.40 -2.16 5.58
CA GLY A 227 -15.90 -0.98 4.85
C GLY A 227 -17.15 -0.37 5.49
N HIS A 228 -18.08 -1.19 6.00
CA HIS A 228 -19.25 -0.68 6.73
C HIS A 228 -18.87 0.01 8.04
N LEU A 229 -17.85 -0.49 8.73
CA LEU A 229 -17.36 0.08 9.99
C LEU A 229 -16.49 1.33 9.79
N SER A 230 -15.94 1.53 8.58
CA SER A 230 -15.11 2.70 8.23
C SER A 230 -15.81 4.02 8.49
N ASN A 231 -17.11 4.10 8.25
CA ASN A 231 -17.90 5.32 8.48
C ASN A 231 -18.12 5.65 9.97
N ARG A 232 -17.76 4.76 10.90
CA ARG A 232 -18.03 4.90 12.34
C ARG A 232 -16.77 5.02 13.21
N LEU A 233 -15.59 4.77 12.65
CA LEU A 233 -14.33 4.75 13.41
C LEU A 233 -13.53 6.03 13.18
N GLN A 234 -13.02 6.61 14.27
CA GLN A 234 -12.01 7.65 14.19
C GLN A 234 -10.72 7.06 13.63
N THR A 235 -10.30 7.52 12.46
CA THR A 235 -9.17 7.01 11.69
C THR A 235 -7.83 7.09 12.45
N ALA A 236 -7.73 7.96 13.45
CA ALA A 236 -6.52 8.20 14.24
C ALA A 236 -6.06 6.99 15.08
N SER A 237 -6.94 6.41 15.92
CA SER A 237 -6.58 5.28 16.78
C SER A 237 -6.21 4.03 15.99
N LEU A 238 -6.91 3.82 14.88
CA LEU A 238 -6.67 2.69 13.99
C LEU A 238 -5.32 2.81 13.26
N ARG A 239 -4.97 4.01 12.80
CA ARG A 239 -3.66 4.31 12.20
C ARG A 239 -2.52 4.02 13.17
N THR A 240 -2.66 4.32 14.46
CA THR A 240 -1.63 4.05 15.48
C THR A 240 -1.43 2.57 15.73
N ILE A 241 -2.51 1.79 15.89
CA ILE A 241 -2.39 0.33 16.11
C ILE A 241 -1.70 -0.32 14.91
N LEU A 242 -2.08 0.10 13.70
CA LEU A 242 -1.49 -0.42 12.48
C LEU A 242 -0.04 -0.01 12.33
N SER A 243 0.30 1.26 12.56
CA SER A 243 1.68 1.72 12.47
C SER A 243 2.57 0.94 13.44
N LEU A 244 2.11 0.67 14.67
CA LEU A 244 2.85 -0.14 15.64
C LEU A 244 3.04 -1.59 15.15
N LEU A 245 2.00 -2.24 14.63
CA LEU A 245 2.10 -3.60 14.07
C LEU A 245 3.08 -3.63 12.89
N ILE A 246 2.96 -2.69 11.96
CA ILE A 246 3.83 -2.57 10.79
C ILE A 246 5.27 -2.31 11.23
N THR A 247 5.48 -1.43 12.21
CA THR A 247 6.82 -1.14 12.75
C THR A 247 7.46 -2.40 13.33
N PHE A 248 6.73 -3.09 14.20
CA PHE A 248 7.22 -4.30 14.85
C PHE A 248 7.58 -5.39 13.84
N THR A 249 6.68 -5.65 12.90
CA THR A 249 6.88 -6.68 11.86
C THR A 249 8.00 -6.31 10.90
N ALA A 250 8.08 -5.06 10.47
CA ALA A 250 9.15 -4.58 9.59
C ALA A 250 10.52 -4.68 10.25
N LEU A 251 10.64 -4.32 11.54
CA LEU A 251 11.89 -4.49 12.29
C LEU A 251 12.27 -5.96 12.42
N LYS A 252 11.31 -6.83 12.79
CA LYS A 252 11.56 -8.27 12.88
C LYS A 252 12.06 -8.84 11.55
N MET A 253 11.38 -8.52 10.44
CA MET A 253 11.79 -8.93 9.09
C MET A 253 13.18 -8.39 8.72
N TRP A 254 13.52 -7.18 9.16
CA TRP A 254 14.84 -6.59 8.92
C TRP A 254 15.96 -7.37 9.61
N PHE A 255 15.75 -7.81 10.84
CA PHE A 255 16.72 -8.62 11.59
C PHE A 255 16.82 -10.07 11.08
N GLU A 256 15.85 -10.54 10.30
CA GLU A 256 15.90 -11.84 9.62
C GLU A 256 16.74 -11.81 8.32
N LEU A 257 17.12 -10.62 7.84
CA LEU A 257 17.96 -10.47 6.64
C LEU A 257 19.42 -10.87 6.93
N SER A 258 20.10 -11.42 5.92
CA SER A 258 21.54 -11.58 5.96
C SER A 258 22.21 -10.21 6.11
N PRO A 259 23.40 -10.13 6.76
CA PRO A 259 24.10 -8.87 6.92
C PRO A 259 24.32 -8.12 5.61
N ILE A 260 24.65 -8.84 4.53
CA ILE A 260 24.93 -8.26 3.21
C ILE A 260 23.68 -7.56 2.63
N VAL A 261 22.54 -8.26 2.60
CA VAL A 261 21.28 -7.70 2.09
C VAL A 261 20.80 -6.56 2.99
N GLY A 262 20.93 -6.73 4.32
CA GLY A 262 20.61 -5.70 5.30
C GLY A 262 21.42 -4.41 5.07
N TYR A 263 22.74 -4.49 4.90
CA TYR A 263 23.58 -3.31 4.67
C TYR A 263 23.23 -2.59 3.36
N LEU A 264 23.06 -3.32 2.25
CA LEU A 264 22.69 -2.72 0.97
C LEU A 264 21.36 -1.96 1.05
N LEU A 265 20.36 -2.54 1.71
CA LEU A 265 19.04 -1.93 1.85
C LEU A 265 19.04 -0.76 2.85
N THR A 266 19.82 -0.84 3.95
CA THR A 266 19.97 0.31 4.87
C THR A 266 20.55 1.51 4.14
N LEU A 267 21.59 1.30 3.32
CA LEU A 267 22.22 2.37 2.56
C LEU A 267 21.23 3.01 1.57
N GLY A 268 20.47 2.17 0.84
CA GLY A 268 19.42 2.65 -0.06
C GLY A 268 18.31 3.43 0.66
N LEU A 269 17.84 2.94 1.81
CA LEU A 269 16.82 3.61 2.62
C LEU A 269 17.32 4.97 3.13
N VAL A 270 18.56 5.04 3.62
CA VAL A 270 19.17 6.28 4.11
C VAL A 270 19.27 7.31 2.97
N VAL A 271 19.72 6.90 1.78
CA VAL A 271 19.79 7.78 0.61
C VAL A 271 18.40 8.31 0.23
N LEU A 272 17.39 7.44 0.22
CA LEU A 272 16.00 7.85 -0.06
C LEU A 272 15.48 8.85 0.96
N LEU A 273 15.72 8.62 2.25
CA LEU A 273 15.32 9.53 3.33
C LEU A 273 16.07 10.87 3.27
N LEU A 274 17.36 10.86 2.92
CA LEU A 274 18.15 12.09 2.72
C LEU A 274 17.62 12.91 1.55
N ILE A 275 17.35 12.28 0.40
CA ILE A 275 16.75 12.95 -0.77
C ILE A 275 15.40 13.56 -0.38
N PHE A 276 14.56 12.81 0.32
CA PHE A 276 13.26 13.28 0.80
C PHE A 276 13.42 14.50 1.73
N PHE A 277 14.34 14.43 2.70
CA PHE A 277 14.58 15.52 3.64
C PHE A 277 15.12 16.79 2.97
N LEU A 278 16.07 16.65 2.03
CA LEU A 278 16.62 17.75 1.24
C LEU A 278 15.53 18.42 0.39
N SER A 279 14.71 17.62 -0.29
CA SER A 279 13.56 18.10 -1.08
C SER A 279 12.51 18.84 -0.22
N SER A 280 12.32 18.41 1.04
CA SER A 280 11.40 19.09 1.96
C SER A 280 11.88 20.49 2.40
N LYS A 281 13.21 20.73 2.39
CA LYS A 281 13.81 22.01 2.81
C LYS A 281 13.85 23.05 1.69
N THR A 282 13.83 22.66 0.43
CA THR A 282 13.81 23.57 -0.73
C THR A 282 12.42 24.18 -0.98
N LYS A 283 11.87 24.90 0.00
CA LYS A 283 10.76 25.84 -0.26
C LYS A 283 11.33 27.22 -0.62
N PRO A 284 10.99 27.80 -1.77
CA PRO A 284 11.02 29.24 -1.92
C PRO A 284 9.92 29.83 -1.02
N LYS A 285 10.28 30.78 -0.16
CA LYS A 285 9.32 31.72 0.42
C LYS A 285 8.78 32.58 -0.72
N HIS A 286 7.65 32.22 -1.33
CA HIS A 286 6.91 33.17 -2.16
C HIS A 286 5.59 33.57 -1.50
N SER A 287 5.67 34.75 -0.89
CA SER A 287 4.75 35.86 -1.05
C SER A 287 3.35 35.71 -0.47
N GLN A 288 3.26 35.86 0.85
CA GLN A 288 2.22 36.74 1.41
C GLN A 288 2.48 38.16 0.87
N GLN A 289 1.99 38.46 -0.34
CA GLN A 289 1.72 39.85 -0.70
C GLN A 289 0.26 40.08 -0.39
N GLN A 290 0.05 40.72 0.76
CA GLN A 290 -1.13 41.50 1.06
C GLN A 290 -1.41 42.38 -0.16
N THR A 291 -2.58 42.23 -0.78
CA THR A 291 -3.20 43.32 -1.53
C THR A 291 -3.46 44.45 -0.53
N PRO A 292 -2.90 45.66 -0.70
CA PRO A 292 -3.46 46.82 -0.05
C PRO A 292 -4.86 47.00 -0.66
N GLN A 293 -5.88 47.00 0.18
CA GLN A 293 -7.19 47.53 -0.19
C GLN A 293 -6.98 49.01 -0.53
N ASP A 294 -7.28 49.40 -1.76
CA ASP A 294 -7.47 50.81 -2.12
C ASP A 294 -8.71 51.32 -1.36
N PRO A 295 -8.60 52.37 -0.52
CA PRO A 295 -9.77 52.95 0.13
C PRO A 295 -10.46 54.03 -0.71
N PHE A 296 -9.98 54.34 -1.92
CA PHE A 296 -10.53 55.41 -2.74
C PHE A 296 -10.41 55.09 -4.23
N LEU A 297 -11.51 54.61 -4.82
CA LEU A 297 -11.96 54.90 -6.19
C LEU A 297 -13.43 54.47 -6.34
#